data_AF-A0ABD1QH66-F1
#
_entry.id   AF-A0ABD1QH66-F1
#
_cell.length_a   1.000
_cell.length_b   1.000
_cell.length_c   1.000
_cell.angle_alpha   90.00
_cell.angle_beta   90.00
_cell.angle_gamma   90.00
#
_symmetry.space_group_name_H-M   'P 1'
#
loop_
_entity.id
_entity.type
_entity.pdbx_description
1 polymer ?
#
loop_
_entity_poly.entity_id
_entity_poly.type
_entity_poly.pdbx_seq_one_letter_code
_entity_poly.pdbx_strand_id
1 'polypeptide(L)'
;MRVRVQKMNMHAVLKAGRFLDPIIFGKYPWKMRNILGYMLPEFSRNDLSKLHKGLDFSGLNHYANFYIQECMFSTCEPIPGTSRAEGFIKQRTEKDGIPIGDLVTL
;
A
#
# COMPACT_ATOMS: atom_id res chain seq x y z
N MET A 1 4.33 13.07 20.86
CA MET A 1 3.85 12.05 19.90
C MET A 1 5.06 11.33 19.32
N ARG A 2 5.32 10.07 19.68
CA ARG A 2 6.51 9.33 19.22
C ARG A 2 6.11 8.54 17.97
N VAL A 3 6.40 9.08 16.79
CA VAL A 3 6.15 8.38 15.52
C VAL A 3 7.16 7.24 15.42
N ARG A 4 6.73 6.00 15.66
CA ARG A 4 7.52 4.82 15.30
C ARG A 4 7.36 4.61 13.80
N VAL A 5 8.43 4.85 13.04
CA VAL A 5 8.47 4.50 11.62
C VAL A 5 8.53 2.98 11.52
N GLN A 6 7.38 2.34 11.28
CA GLN A 6 7.34 0.94 10.90
C GLN A 6 7.71 0.81 9.43
N LYS A 7 8.41 -0.27 9.05
CA LYS A 7 8.68 -0.55 7.63
C LYS A 7 7.35 -0.66 6.89
N MET A 8 7.17 0.17 5.86
CA MET A 8 5.95 0.14 5.05
C MET A 8 5.89 -1.18 4.26
N ASN A 9 4.83 -1.95 4.47
CA ASN A 9 4.60 -3.20 3.72
C ASN A 9 4.24 -2.91 2.25
N MET A 10 4.36 -3.89 1.38
CA MET A 10 4.07 -3.70 -0.05
C MET A 10 2.63 -3.25 -0.30
N HIS A 11 1.67 -3.72 0.48
CA HIS A 11 0.27 -3.34 0.33
C HIS A 11 0.04 -1.83 0.53
N ALA A 12 0.63 -1.24 1.57
CA ALA A 12 0.54 0.20 1.81
C ALA A 12 1.19 1.00 0.67
N VAL A 13 2.31 0.53 0.15
CA VAL A 13 2.97 1.10 -1.03
C VAL A 13 2.05 1.02 -2.25
N LEU A 14 1.37 -0.11 -2.47
CA LEU A 14 0.44 -0.31 -3.57
C LEU A 14 -0.89 0.42 -3.41
N LYS A 15 -1.34 0.76 -2.20
CA LYS A 15 -2.60 1.47 -1.98
C LYS A 15 -2.44 2.98 -2.10
N ALA A 16 -1.43 3.55 -1.45
CA ALA A 16 -1.21 5.00 -1.42
C ALA A 16 0.00 5.43 -2.25
N GLY A 17 1.15 4.81 -2.02
CA GLY A 17 2.43 5.18 -2.67
C GLY A 17 2.38 5.08 -4.20
N ARG A 18 1.59 4.15 -4.76
CA ARG A 18 1.43 4.01 -6.22
C ARG A 18 0.97 5.28 -6.92
N PHE A 19 0.24 6.15 -6.21
CA PHE A 19 -0.32 7.38 -6.76
C PHE A 19 0.43 8.61 -6.29
N LEU A 20 0.70 8.69 -4.98
CA LEU A 20 1.33 9.87 -4.39
C LEU A 20 2.79 10.02 -4.82
N ASP A 21 3.58 8.94 -4.89
CA ASP A 21 4.99 9.05 -5.25
C ASP A 21 5.20 9.54 -6.70
N PRO A 22 4.45 9.07 -7.73
CA PRO A 22 4.53 9.65 -9.07
C PRO A 22 4.15 11.12 -9.13
N ILE A 23 3.15 11.56 -8.36
CA ILE A 23 2.70 12.95 -8.34
C ILE A 23 3.76 13.85 -7.69
N ILE A 24 4.31 13.44 -6.54
CA ILE A 24 5.22 14.26 -5.73
C ILE A 24 6.68 14.15 -6.24
N PHE A 25 7.12 12.95 -6.60
CA PHE A 25 8.53 12.66 -6.92
C PHE A 25 8.77 12.27 -8.39
N GLY A 26 7.71 12.17 -9.20
CA GLY A 26 7.82 11.83 -10.62
C GLY A 26 8.20 10.36 -10.90
N LYS A 27 8.11 9.48 -9.90
CA LYS A 27 8.48 8.06 -10.04
C LYS A 27 7.71 7.18 -9.09
N TYR A 28 7.48 5.92 -9.48
CA TYR A 28 6.93 4.93 -8.56
C TYR A 28 7.89 4.61 -7.39
N PRO A 29 7.34 4.19 -6.24
CA PRO A 29 8.13 3.77 -5.08
C PRO A 29 9.14 2.68 -5.46
N TRP A 30 10.34 2.73 -4.87
CA TRP A 30 11.42 1.76 -5.15
C TRP A 30 10.97 0.30 -4.98
N LYS A 31 10.27 -0.01 -3.88
CA LYS A 31 9.73 -1.36 -3.64
C LYS A 31 8.83 -1.84 -4.78
N MET A 32 7.90 -0.99 -5.24
CA MET A 32 7.03 -1.33 -6.36
C MET A 32 7.81 -1.56 -7.65
N ARG A 33 8.80 -0.71 -7.96
CA ARG A 33 9.64 -0.91 -9.15
C ARG A 33 10.40 -2.22 -9.12
N ASN A 34 10.96 -2.60 -7.97
CA ASN A 34 11.68 -3.87 -7.83
C ASN A 34 10.77 -5.08 -7.95
N ILE A 35 9.54 -5.01 -7.41
CA ILE A 35 8.64 -6.16 -7.36
C ILE A 35 7.76 -6.24 -8.59
N LEU A 36 7.24 -5.16 -9.14
CA LEU A 36 6.37 -5.19 -10.32
C LEU A 36 7.14 -5.06 -11.64
N GLY A 37 8.30 -4.40 -11.63
CA GLY A 37 9.16 -4.27 -12.81
C GLY A 37 8.38 -3.78 -14.03
N TYR A 38 8.41 -4.59 -15.10
CA TYR A 38 7.77 -4.31 -16.38
C TYR A 38 6.24 -4.21 -16.33
N MET A 39 5.59 -4.64 -15.24
CA MET A 39 4.14 -4.45 -15.07
C MET A 39 3.76 -3.01 -14.72
N LEU A 40 4.73 -2.16 -14.40
CA LEU A 40 4.49 -0.73 -14.19
C LEU A 40 4.59 0.03 -15.52
N PRO A 41 3.59 0.84 -15.87
CA PRO A 41 3.69 1.70 -17.04
C PRO A 41 4.76 2.77 -16.82
N GLU A 42 5.48 3.13 -17.87
CA GLU A 42 6.42 4.24 -17.82
C GLU A 42 5.71 5.58 -18.08
N PHE A 43 6.14 6.63 -17.38
CA PHE A 43 5.62 7.96 -17.60
C PHE A 43 6.42 8.68 -18.69
N SER A 44 5.73 9.28 -19.66
CA SER A 44 6.39 10.19 -20.58
C SER A 44 6.79 11.48 -19.85
N ARG A 45 7.76 12.24 -20.40
CA ARG A 45 8.12 13.57 -19.87
C ARG A 45 6.93 14.53 -19.81
N ASN A 46 6.00 14.41 -20.77
CA ASN A 46 4.79 15.22 -20.82
C ASN A 46 3.83 14.87 -19.67
N ASP A 47 3.66 13.58 -19.36
CA ASP A 47 2.79 13.15 -18.27
C ASP A 47 3.34 13.59 -16.91
N LEU A 48 4.65 13.46 -16.69
CA LEU A 48 5.30 13.94 -15.48
C LEU A 48 5.15 15.46 -15.29
N SER A 49 5.26 16.24 -16.38
CA SER A 49 5.06 17.69 -16.36
C SER A 49 3.64 18.08 -15.92
N LYS A 50 2.63 17.31 -16.35
CA LYS A 50 1.23 17.51 -15.93
C LYS A 50 1.03 17.16 -14.47
N LEU A 51 1.59 16.04 -14.01
CA LEU A 51 1.45 15.57 -12.63
C LEU A 51 2.09 16.53 -11.61
N HIS A 52 3.27 17.07 -11.92
CA HIS A 52 4.02 17.94 -11.01
C HIS A 52 3.32 19.29 -10.74
N LYS A 53 2.40 19.72 -11.61
CA LYS A 53 1.67 20.99 -11.45
C LYS A 53 0.29 20.83 -10.81
N GLY A 54 -0.13 19.60 -10.47
CA GLY A 54 -1.53 19.27 -10.26
C GLY A 54 -1.98 18.99 -8.82
N LEU A 55 -1.15 19.19 -7.80
CA LEU A 55 -1.51 18.83 -6.40
C LEU A 55 -1.50 20.05 -5.47
N ASP A 56 -2.68 20.60 -5.20
CA ASP A 56 -2.86 21.67 -4.21
C ASP A 56 -3.20 21.13 -2.81
N PHE A 57 -3.92 20.01 -2.73
CA PHE A 57 -4.27 19.33 -1.49
C PHE A 57 -4.38 17.82 -1.69
N SER A 58 -4.14 17.04 -0.63
CA SER A 58 -4.34 15.59 -0.62
C SER A 58 -5.31 15.19 0.50
N GLY A 59 -6.43 14.57 0.13
CA GLY A 59 -7.37 13.96 1.07
C GLY A 59 -7.13 12.45 1.20
N LEU A 60 -7.28 11.92 2.41
CA LEU A 60 -7.21 10.47 2.69
C LEU A 60 -8.54 10.00 3.26
N ASN A 61 -9.22 9.12 2.54
CA ASN A 61 -10.42 8.47 3.04
C ASN A 61 -10.02 7.27 3.90
N HIS A 62 -10.39 7.30 5.18
CA HIS A 62 -10.12 6.22 6.13
C HIS A 62 -11.45 5.61 6.58
N TYR A 63 -11.64 4.32 6.29
CA TYR A 63 -12.88 3.60 6.58
C TYR A 63 -12.69 2.45 7.57
N ALA A 64 -11.55 1.76 7.48
CA ALA A 64 -11.30 0.55 8.24
C ALA A 64 -9.81 0.34 8.45
N ASN A 65 -9.50 -0.45 9.47
CA ASN A 65 -8.17 -0.95 9.76
C ASN A 65 -8.17 -2.47 9.63
N PHE A 66 -7.03 -3.05 9.23
CA PHE A 66 -6.85 -4.49 9.10
C PHE A 66 -5.50 -4.91 9.66
N TYR A 67 -5.44 -6.09 10.27
CA TYR A 67 -4.19 -6.77 10.53
C TYR A 67 -3.65 -7.32 9.20
N ILE A 68 -2.34 -7.23 9.03
CA ILE A 68 -1.67 -7.63 7.80
C ILE A 68 -0.72 -8.78 8.10
N GLN A 69 -0.86 -9.87 7.36
CA GLN A 69 0.10 -10.97 7.32
C GLN A 69 0.86 -10.91 5.99
N GLU A 70 2.20 -10.87 6.04
CA GLU A 70 3.05 -10.78 4.84
C GLU A 70 3.28 -12.18 4.25
N CYS A 71 2.91 -12.34 2.99
CA CYS A 71 2.89 -13.58 2.22
C CYS A 71 4.01 -13.64 1.16
N MET A 72 4.98 -12.71 1.19
CA MET A 72 6.04 -12.66 0.18
C MET A 72 7.01 -13.85 0.30
N PHE A 73 7.23 -14.32 1.53
CA PHE A 73 8.13 -15.45 1.84
C PHE A 73 7.45 -16.56 2.64
N SER A 74 6.13 -16.45 2.87
CA SER A 74 5.34 -17.42 3.62
C SER A 74 4.25 -18.02 2.74
N THR A 75 3.87 -19.26 3.01
CA THR A 75 2.80 -19.94 2.28
C THR A 75 1.45 -19.37 2.70
N CYS A 76 0.90 -18.50 1.86
CA CYS A 76 -0.50 -18.09 1.93
C CYS A 76 -1.29 -18.78 0.82
N GLU A 77 -2.52 -19.16 1.12
CA GLU A 77 -3.45 -19.63 0.10
C GLU A 77 -3.66 -18.54 -0.97
N PRO A 78 -3.93 -18.92 -2.22
CA PRO A 78 -4.27 -17.99 -3.28
C PRO A 78 -5.64 -17.38 -2.98
N ILE A 79 -5.63 -16.21 -2.35
CA ILE A 79 -6.80 -15.41 -2.00
C ILE A 79 -6.54 -13.96 -2.48
N PRO A 80 -7.59 -13.13 -2.64
CA PRO A 80 -7.40 -11.73 -3.00
C PRO A 80 -6.41 -11.04 -2.05
N GLY A 81 -5.44 -10.33 -2.61
CA GLY A 81 -4.37 -9.67 -1.85
C GLY A 81 -3.02 -10.39 -1.86
N THR A 82 -2.99 -11.71 -2.06
CA THR A 82 -1.73 -12.49 -2.00
C THR A 82 -0.99 -12.54 -3.32
N SER A 83 -1.56 -11.99 -4.39
CA SER A 83 -0.88 -11.88 -5.68
C SER A 83 0.24 -10.83 -5.67
N ARG A 84 1.14 -10.93 -6.66
CA ARG A 84 2.24 -9.99 -6.86
C ARG A 84 1.77 -8.56 -7.08
N ALA A 85 0.67 -8.38 -7.81
CA ALA A 85 0.09 -7.08 -8.13
C ALA A 85 -0.66 -6.44 -6.95
N GLU A 86 -1.07 -7.24 -5.96
CA GLU A 86 -1.83 -6.77 -4.80
C GLU A 86 -1.00 -6.66 -3.51
N GLY A 87 0.23 -7.18 -3.56
CA GLY A 87 1.26 -6.88 -2.58
C GLY A 87 1.65 -8.03 -1.67
N PHE A 88 1.30 -9.27 -2.01
CA PHE A 88 1.61 -10.45 -1.22
C PHE A 88 1.19 -10.30 0.25
N ILE A 89 -0.08 -9.97 0.49
CA ILE A 89 -0.61 -9.89 1.86
C ILE A 89 -1.91 -10.65 2.03
N LYS A 90 -2.13 -11.11 3.26
CA LYS A 90 -3.43 -11.56 3.74
C LYS A 90 -3.94 -10.56 4.77
N GLN A 91 -5.11 -9.98 4.52
CA GLN A 91 -5.79 -9.11 5.47
C GLN A 91 -6.56 -9.95 6.49
N ARG A 92 -6.60 -9.51 7.74
CA ARG A 92 -7.39 -10.11 8.82
C ARG A 92 -8.06 -9.04 9.66
N THR A 93 -9.23 -9.36 10.20
CA THR A 93 -9.95 -8.54 11.19
C THR A 93 -9.48 -8.81 12.61
N GLU A 94 -8.82 -9.96 12.83
CA GLU A 94 -8.32 -10.41 14.12
C GLU A 94 -6.90 -10.96 14.01
N LYS A 95 -6.13 -10.84 15.08
CA LYS A 95 -4.81 -11.43 15.22
C LYS A 95 -4.77 -12.18 16.55
N ASP A 96 -4.50 -13.48 16.48
CA ASP A 96 -4.42 -14.35 17.67
C ASP A 96 -5.69 -14.29 18.55
N GLY A 97 -6.86 -14.16 17.91
CA GLY A 97 -8.17 -14.01 18.56
C GLY A 97 -8.47 -12.59 19.08
N ILE A 98 -7.55 -11.63 18.87
CA ILE A 98 -7.72 -10.24 19.30
C ILE A 98 -8.22 -9.42 18.10
N PRO A 99 -9.43 -8.82 18.16
CA PRO A 99 -9.92 -7.96 17.10
C PRO A 99 -9.21 -6.60 17.06
N ILE A 100 -9.59 -5.79 16.07
CA ILE A 100 -9.16 -4.40 15.99
C ILE A 100 -10.15 -3.55 16.77
N GLY A 101 -9.65 -2.85 17.78
CA GLY A 101 -10.49 -2.09 18.72
C GLY A 101 -11.02 -2.95 19.85
N ASP A 102 -11.69 -2.30 20.80
CA ASP A 102 -12.27 -2.98 21.95
C ASP A 102 -13.56 -3.70 21.58
N LEU A 103 -13.78 -4.87 22.17
CA LEU A 103 -15.04 -5.59 22.06
C LEU A 103 -16.13 -4.82 22.81
N VAL A 104 -17.24 -4.53 22.13
CA VAL A 104 -18.43 -3.99 22.80
C VAL A 104 -19.21 -5.17 23.37
N THR A 105 -19.20 -5.34 24.70
CA THR A 105 -20.16 -6.21 25.38
C THR A 105 -21.50 -5.50 25.46
N LEU A 106 -22.52 -6.10 24.82
CA LEU A 106 -23.93 -5.69 24.95
C LEU A 106 -24.52 -6.18 26.27
#